data_AF-A0A818L002-F1
#
_entry.id   AF-A0A818L002-F1
#
_cell.length_a   1.000
_cell.length_b   1.000
_cell.length_c   1.000
_cell.angle_alpha   90.00
_cell.angle_beta   90.00
_cell.angle_gamma   90.00
#
_symmetry.space_group_name_H-M   'P 1'
#
loop_
_entity.id
_entity.type
_entity.pdbx_description
1 polymer ?
#
loop_
_entity_poly.entity_id
_entity_poly.type
_entity_poly.pdbx_seq_one_letter_code
_entity_poly.pdbx_strand_id
1 'polypeptide(L)'
;MQETSTFNPADYDYTKTGDSTNYSAFNLNRDMMVRLGIQPTNAFNTWSGVDSVAAAAKTMITNYGVNGFLNYLRGGYTAWQDGHSYDAAGYRNAIASIVRYIENDLSLLTDDRRVEMYTIHQR
;
A
#
# COMPACT_ATOMS: atom_id res chain seq x y z
N MET A 1 -6.37 -5.77 -1.63
CA MET A 1 -7.21 -6.26 -0.51
C MET A 1 -7.32 -5.24 0.61
N GLN A 2 -6.24 -4.78 1.26
CA GLN A 2 -6.37 -3.81 2.37
C GLN A 2 -6.81 -2.41 1.92
N GLU A 3 -6.19 -1.88 0.86
CA GLU A 3 -6.29 -0.48 0.46
C GLU A 3 -7.56 -0.11 -0.31
N THR A 4 -8.02 -1.00 -1.18
CA THR A 4 -9.18 -0.81 -2.06
C THR A 4 -10.04 -2.08 -2.05
N SER A 5 -11.35 -1.92 -2.26
CA SER A 5 -12.31 -3.02 -2.29
C SER A 5 -12.32 -3.78 -3.62
N THR A 6 -12.03 -3.11 -4.73
CA THR A 6 -12.14 -3.63 -6.10
C THR A 6 -10.79 -3.94 -6.75
N PHE A 7 -9.69 -3.50 -6.15
CA PHE A 7 -8.36 -3.48 -6.75
C PHE A 7 -8.27 -2.71 -8.09
N ASN A 8 -9.27 -1.90 -8.42
CA ASN A 8 -9.23 -1.02 -9.58
C ASN A 8 -8.17 0.09 -9.35
N PRO A 9 -7.19 0.27 -10.26
CA PRO A 9 -6.19 1.33 -10.15
C PRO A 9 -6.75 2.75 -10.00
N ALA A 10 -8.00 2.98 -10.43
CA ALA A 10 -8.67 4.27 -10.31
C ALA A 10 -9.32 4.53 -8.94
N ASP A 11 -9.50 3.49 -8.10
CA ASP A 11 -10.23 3.57 -6.82
C ASP A 11 -9.35 3.97 -5.63
N TYR A 12 -8.17 4.52 -5.90
CA TYR A 12 -7.25 5.03 -4.89
C TYR A 12 -7.80 6.29 -4.19
N ASP A 13 -7.30 6.58 -2.99
CA ASP A 13 -7.70 7.76 -2.23
C ASP A 13 -7.10 9.04 -2.85
N TYR A 14 -7.90 9.70 -3.69
CA TYR A 14 -7.58 10.95 -4.39
C TYR A 14 -7.74 12.21 -3.52
N THR A 15 -8.12 12.08 -2.25
CA THR A 15 -8.38 13.25 -1.38
C THR A 15 -7.09 13.90 -0.87
N LYS A 16 -5.96 13.18 -0.93
CA LYS A 16 -4.66 13.65 -0.44
C LYS A 16 -3.90 14.42 -1.52
N THR A 17 -3.15 15.44 -1.09
CA THR A 17 -2.36 16.30 -1.98
C THR A 17 -0.92 16.47 -1.47
N GLY A 18 -0.07 17.09 -2.29
CA GLY A 18 1.35 17.31 -1.96
C GLY A 18 2.11 15.99 -1.80
N ASP A 19 2.92 15.90 -0.76
CA ASP A 19 3.73 14.72 -0.43
C ASP A 19 2.89 13.50 -0.02
N SER A 20 1.68 13.73 0.45
CA SER A 20 0.73 12.68 0.84
C SER A 20 -0.13 12.18 -0.32
N THR A 21 0.01 12.72 -1.54
CA THR A 21 -0.75 12.28 -2.72
C THR A 21 -0.57 10.77 -2.94
N ASN A 22 -1.67 10.04 -3.06
CA ASN A 22 -1.65 8.59 -3.29
C ASN A 22 -1.74 8.27 -4.79
N TYR A 23 -1.18 7.11 -5.17
CA TYR A 23 -1.25 6.54 -6.52
C TYR A 23 -1.52 5.04 -6.45
N SER A 24 -2.15 4.51 -7.51
CA SER A 24 -2.49 3.10 -7.71
C SER A 24 -3.47 2.51 -6.70
N ALA A 25 -3.97 1.31 -6.99
CA ALA A 25 -4.85 0.54 -6.11
C ALA A 25 -4.24 0.20 -4.72
N PHE A 26 -2.94 0.44 -4.52
CA PHE A 26 -2.23 0.27 -3.26
C PHE A 26 -2.06 1.56 -2.44
N ASN A 27 -2.59 2.70 -2.88
CA ASN A 27 -2.41 4.00 -2.22
C ASN A 27 -0.94 4.36 -1.93
N LEU A 28 -0.04 4.12 -2.89
CA LEU A 28 1.38 4.47 -2.75
C LEU A 28 1.53 5.99 -2.64
N ASN A 29 2.12 6.48 -1.56
CA ASN A 29 2.29 7.91 -1.33
C ASN A 29 3.48 8.50 -2.12
N ARG A 30 3.29 9.73 -2.62
CA ARG A 30 4.26 10.46 -3.46
C ARG A 30 5.63 10.58 -2.80
N ASP A 31 5.67 10.96 -1.53
CA ASP A 31 6.90 11.18 -0.77
C ASP A 31 7.81 9.93 -0.73
N MET A 32 7.24 8.76 -0.43
CA MET A 32 7.99 7.49 -0.40
C MET A 32 8.63 7.17 -1.75
N MET A 33 7.89 7.40 -2.84
CA MET A 33 8.36 7.17 -4.21
C MET A 33 9.46 8.16 -4.62
N VAL A 34 9.21 9.46 -4.43
CA VAL A 34 10.13 10.53 -4.87
C VAL A 34 11.48 10.43 -4.15
N ARG A 35 11.51 10.03 -2.89
CA ARG A 35 12.77 9.81 -2.13
C ARG A 35 13.67 8.71 -2.70
N LEU A 36 13.10 7.77 -3.45
CA LEU A 36 13.88 6.75 -4.18
C LEU A 36 14.06 7.10 -5.65
N GLY A 37 13.76 8.33 -6.06
CA GLY A 37 13.83 8.77 -7.46
C GLY A 37 12.74 8.21 -8.35
N ILE A 38 11.71 7.55 -7.80
CA ILE A 38 10.56 7.05 -8.55
C ILE A 38 9.64 8.23 -8.82
N GLN A 39 9.45 8.58 -10.10
CA GLN A 39 8.52 9.62 -10.48
C GLN A 39 7.11 9.05 -10.61
N PRO A 40 6.16 9.41 -9.73
CA PRO A 40 4.78 8.97 -9.88
C PRO A 40 4.16 9.63 -11.09
N THR A 41 3.36 8.87 -11.83
CA THR A 41 2.68 9.34 -13.04
C THR A 41 1.22 8.91 -13.02
N ASN A 42 0.37 9.59 -13.79
CA ASN A 42 -1.05 9.21 -13.90
C ASN A 42 -1.26 7.79 -14.46
N ALA A 43 -0.25 7.22 -15.14
CA ALA A 43 -0.30 5.83 -15.60
C ALA A 43 -0.38 4.84 -14.44
N PHE A 44 0.07 5.19 -13.22
CA PHE A 44 -0.05 4.32 -12.05
C PHE A 44 -1.51 4.08 -11.63
N ASN A 45 -2.41 4.96 -12.09
CA ASN A 45 -3.83 4.91 -11.79
C ASN A 45 -4.63 4.24 -12.93
N THR A 46 -3.96 3.55 -13.84
CA THR A 46 -4.56 2.81 -14.96
C THR A 46 -4.04 1.38 -15.00
N TRP A 47 -4.82 0.48 -15.63
CA TRP A 47 -4.39 -0.90 -15.83
C TRP A 47 -3.11 -1.02 -16.67
N SER A 48 -2.87 -0.09 -17.59
CA SER A 48 -1.63 -0.06 -18.39
C SER A 48 -0.37 0.22 -17.57
N GLY A 49 -0.48 0.76 -16.35
CA GLY A 49 0.65 1.03 -15.48
C GLY A 49 0.85 0.02 -14.35
N VAL A 50 0.08 -1.07 -14.29
CA VAL A 50 0.18 -2.07 -13.21
C VAL A 50 1.59 -2.63 -13.07
N ASP A 51 2.29 -2.90 -14.18
CA ASP A 51 3.67 -3.41 -14.15
C ASP A 51 4.64 -2.39 -13.55
N SER A 52 4.46 -1.10 -13.87
CA SER A 52 5.25 0.00 -13.30
C SER A 52 4.98 0.14 -11.80
N VAL A 53 3.74 -0.03 -11.36
CA VAL A 53 3.35 -0.03 -9.94
C VAL A 53 4.03 -1.20 -9.21
N ALA A 54 4.01 -2.41 -9.78
CA ALA A 54 4.68 -3.57 -9.20
C ALA A 54 6.20 -3.38 -9.11
N ALA A 55 6.83 -2.81 -10.15
CA ALA A 55 8.26 -2.49 -10.15
C ALA A 55 8.61 -1.42 -9.09
N ALA A 56 7.78 -0.38 -8.95
CA ALA A 56 7.93 0.63 -7.92
C ALA A 56 7.80 0.01 -6.51
N ALA A 57 6.77 -0.81 -6.27
CA ALA A 57 6.58 -1.52 -5.00
C ALA A 57 7.79 -2.40 -4.66
N LYS A 58 8.31 -3.17 -5.62
CA LYS A 58 9.52 -3.99 -5.44
C LYS A 58 10.72 -3.13 -5.06
N THR A 59 10.90 -1.98 -5.72
CA THR A 59 12.00 -1.04 -5.42
C THR A 59 11.87 -0.48 -4.00
N MET A 60 10.67 -0.05 -3.61
CA MET A 60 10.40 0.48 -2.27
C MET A 60 10.60 -0.57 -1.18
N ILE A 61 10.10 -1.79 -1.37
CA ILE A 61 10.31 -2.90 -0.43
C ILE A 61 11.80 -3.25 -0.31
N THR A 62 12.54 -3.22 -1.42
CA THR A 62 13.99 -3.52 -1.42
C THR A 62 14.78 -2.47 -0.63
N ASN A 63 14.42 -1.20 -0.73
CA ASN A 63 15.15 -0.11 -0.07
C ASN A 63 14.73 0.13 1.39
N TYR A 64 13.44 0.03 1.70
CA TYR A 64 12.93 0.28 3.05
C TYR A 64 12.80 -0.99 3.91
N GLY A 65 12.93 -2.17 3.29
CA GLY A 65 12.50 -3.44 3.90
C GLY A 65 10.97 -3.53 4.02
N VAL A 66 10.44 -4.73 4.24
CA VAL A 66 8.98 -4.95 4.32
C VAL A 66 8.34 -4.09 5.42
N ASN A 67 8.92 -4.08 6.63
CA ASN A 67 8.37 -3.30 7.73
C ASN A 67 8.47 -1.80 7.50
N GLY A 68 9.61 -1.32 6.98
CA GLY A 68 9.77 0.10 6.66
C GLY A 68 8.79 0.55 5.58
N PHE A 69 8.63 -0.24 4.52
CA PHE A 69 7.64 0.00 3.46
C PHE A 69 6.22 0.09 4.01
N LEU A 70 5.78 -0.89 4.80
CA LEU A 70 4.41 -0.91 5.33
C LEU A 70 4.14 0.23 6.33
N ASN A 71 5.15 0.61 7.12
CA ASN A 71 5.04 1.78 8.00
C ASN A 71 4.87 3.06 7.20
N TYR A 72 5.69 3.23 6.16
CA TYR A 72 5.64 4.41 5.29
C TYR A 72 4.31 4.47 4.55
N LEU A 73 3.84 3.34 4.03
CA LEU A 73 2.56 3.25 3.34
C LEU A 73 1.41 3.68 4.26
N ARG A 74 1.42 3.25 5.52
CA ARG A 74 0.38 3.58 6.49
C ARG A 74 0.40 5.04 6.95
N GLY A 75 1.57 5.53 7.37
CA GLY A 75 1.68 6.78 8.14
C GLY A 75 2.72 7.76 7.61
N GLY A 76 3.15 7.60 6.36
CA GLY A 76 4.13 8.48 5.74
C GLY A 76 5.51 8.43 6.41
N TYR A 77 6.29 9.49 6.21
CA TYR A 77 7.65 9.59 6.71
C TYR A 77 7.73 9.43 8.24
N THR A 78 6.73 9.97 8.97
CA THR A 78 6.66 9.87 10.43
C THR A 78 6.62 8.42 10.91
N ALA A 79 5.67 7.62 10.40
CA ALA A 79 5.56 6.22 10.79
C ALA A 79 6.75 5.39 10.28
N TRP A 80 7.33 5.75 9.14
CA TRP A 80 8.56 5.11 8.68
C TRP A 80 9.71 5.30 9.68
N GLN A 81 9.87 6.49 10.25
CA GLN A 81 10.92 6.78 11.22
C GLN A 81 10.71 6.12 12.58
N ASP A 82 9.48 6.12 13.09
CA ASP A 82 9.20 5.69 14.47
C ASP A 82 8.60 4.27 14.59
N GLY A 83 8.06 3.74 13.50
CA GLY A 83 7.47 2.41 13.40
C GLY A 83 6.17 2.15 14.16
N HIS A 84 5.53 3.17 14.74
CA HIS A 84 4.32 3.03 15.56
C HIS A 84 3.25 4.09 15.34
N SER A 85 3.59 5.27 14.80
CA SER A 85 2.61 6.30 14.47
C SER A 85 1.54 5.78 13.50
N TYR A 86 0.31 6.32 13.62
CA TYR A 86 -0.83 5.99 12.76
C TYR A 86 -1.23 4.50 12.77
N ASP A 87 -0.99 3.81 13.87
CA ASP A 87 -1.22 2.36 14.00
C ASP A 87 -0.47 1.54 12.93
N ALA A 88 0.77 1.92 12.63
CA ALA A 88 1.62 1.18 11.69
C ALA A 88 1.80 -0.30 12.09
N ALA A 89 1.84 -0.60 13.39
CA ALA A 89 1.90 -1.96 13.88
C ALA A 89 0.60 -2.75 13.60
N GLY A 90 -0.58 -2.18 13.88
CA GLY A 90 -1.85 -2.80 13.55
C GLY A 90 -2.03 -3.00 12.05
N TYR A 91 -1.61 -2.04 11.24
CA TYR A 91 -1.61 -2.15 9.78
C TYR A 91 -0.73 -3.32 9.28
N ARG A 92 0.50 -3.46 9.78
CA ARG A 92 1.37 -4.61 9.44
C ARG A 92 0.73 -5.94 9.82
N ASN A 93 0.13 -6.02 11.01
CA ASN A 93 -0.55 -7.23 11.48
C ASN A 93 -1.77 -7.57 10.61
N ALA A 94 -2.52 -6.58 10.14
CA ALA A 94 -3.63 -6.76 9.20
C ALA A 94 -3.15 -7.34 7.87
N ILE A 95 -2.08 -6.78 7.29
CA ILE A 95 -1.47 -7.31 6.06
C ILE A 95 -0.98 -8.76 6.25
N ALA A 96 -0.27 -9.03 7.35
CA ALA A 96 0.20 -10.38 7.66
C ALA A 96 -0.96 -11.38 7.83
N SER A 97 -2.08 -10.95 8.40
CA SER A 97 -3.27 -11.78 8.55
C SER A 97 -3.91 -12.10 7.19
N ILE A 98 -4.01 -11.11 6.29
CA ILE A 98 -4.51 -11.33 4.92
C ILE A 98 -3.64 -12.36 4.19
N VAL A 99 -2.31 -12.20 4.26
CA VAL A 99 -1.37 -13.16 3.65
C VAL A 99 -1.61 -14.57 4.21
N ARG A 100 -1.75 -14.70 5.54
CA ARG A 100 -2.00 -15.99 6.18
C ARG A 100 -3.34 -16.61 5.77
N TYR A 101 -4.39 -15.82 5.54
CA TYR A 101 -5.66 -16.32 5.00
C TYR A 101 -5.48 -16.86 3.58
N ILE A 102 -4.77 -16.14 2.72
CA ILE A 102 -4.46 -16.59 1.35
C ILE A 102 -3.63 -17.87 1.36
N GLU A 103 -2.62 -17.97 2.24
CA GLU A 103 -1.78 -19.17 2.38
C GLU A 103 -2.59 -20.41 2.82
N ASN A 104 -3.64 -20.22 3.65
CA ASN A 104 -4.50 -21.29 4.12
C ASN A 104 -5.61 -21.67 3.12
N ASP A 105 -6.03 -20.74 2.26
CA ASP A 105 -7.05 -20.96 1.24
C ASP A 105 -6.62 -20.30 -0.07
N LEU A 106 -5.88 -21.05 -0.90
CA LEU A 106 -5.37 -20.56 -2.19
C LEU A 106 -6.47 -20.23 -3.19
N SER A 107 -7.72 -20.66 -2.99
CA SER A 107 -8.83 -20.28 -3.88
C SER A 107 -9.11 -18.77 -3.82
N LEU A 108 -8.71 -18.10 -2.73
CA LEU A 108 -8.74 -16.64 -2.57
C LEU A 108 -7.83 -15.88 -3.56
N LEU A 109 -6.92 -16.57 -4.26
CA LEU A 109 -6.11 -15.95 -5.33
C LEU A 109 -6.86 -15.78 -6.64
N THR A 110 -7.97 -16.51 -6.82
CA THR A 110 -8.65 -16.64 -8.10
C THR A 110 -10.15 -16.37 -8.04
N ASP A 111 -10.72 -16.23 -6.85
CA ASP A 111 -12.14 -15.93 -6.66
C ASP A 111 -12.39 -14.46 -6.29
N ASP A 112 -13.67 -14.12 -6.11
CA ASP A 112 -14.12 -12.75 -5.87
C ASP A 112 -14.18 -12.38 -4.38
N ARG A 113 -13.72 -13.25 -3.47
CA ARG A 113 -13.79 -12.98 -2.03
C ARG A 113 -12.70 -11.98 -1.61
N ARG A 114 -13.10 -10.98 -0.83
CA ARG A 114 -12.17 -10.05 -0.18
C ARG A 114 -11.98 -10.45 1.28
N VAL A 115 -10.72 -10.64 1.70
CA VAL A 115 -10.37 -10.73 3.12
C VAL A 115 -10.22 -9.31 3.66
N GLU A 116 -11.11 -8.93 4.58
CA GLU A 116 -11.10 -7.61 5.21
C GLU A 116 -10.51 -7.69 6.62
N MET A 117 -9.51 -6.85 6.89
CA MET A 117 -8.92 -6.70 8.22
C MET A 117 -9.11 -5.26 8.71
N TYR A 118 -9.69 -5.10 9.88
CA TYR A 118 -9.90 -3.79 10.47
C TYR A 118 -8.59 -3.21 11.00
N THR A 119 -8.23 -2.02 10.54
CA THR A 119 -7.09 -1.23 11.04
C THR A 119 -7.61 0.06 11.63
N ILE A 120 -7.22 0.39 12.85
CA ILE A 120 -7.74 1.56 13.56
C ILE A 120 -7.21 2.82 12.86
N HIS A 121 -8.11 3.69 12.40
CA HIS A 121 -7.74 5.05 12.02
C HIS A 121 -7.68 5.88 13.29
N GLN A 122 -6.47 6.10 13.81
CA GLN A 122 -6.26 7.12 14.82
C GLN A 122 -6.45 8.47 14.14
N ARG A 123 -7.46 9.23 14.60
CA ARG A 123 -7.76 10.59 14.16
C ARG A 123 -6.73 11.57 14.67
#